data_AF-A0A022Y3F4-F1
#
_entry.id   AF-A0A022Y3F4-F1
#
_cell.length_a   1.000
_cell.length_b   1.000
_cell.length_c   1.000
_cell.angle_alpha   90.00
_cell.angle_beta   90.00
_cell.angle_gamma   90.00
#
_symmetry.space_group_name_H-M   'P 1'
#
loop_
_entity.id
_entity.type
_entity.pdbx_description
1 polymer ?
#
loop_
_entity_poly.entity_id
_entity_poly.type
_entity_poly.pdbx_seq_one_letter_code
_entity_poly.pdbx_strand_id
1 'polypeptide(L)'
;MASPPRRDGAEQPKRDVKNHVLFEIATEVANRVGGIYSVLKSKAAVTTAEYGERYTLIGPLNRASAVVEVEALTPTNPHLIGAIDAMTERGIEIVYGRWLIEGAPRVLLIDTGAGYKYLDEWKGDLWNAAGIPSPSADSETNEAIAFGYLVAWFLGEYICRDTERAVIAHFHEWLAGVALPLTKKRRMDVTTIFTTHATLLGRYLCAGSVDFYNNLKNFDVDAEAGKRGIYHRYCIERAAAHSADVFTTVSHITAYESEHLLKRKPDGVLPNGLNVKKFSAVHEFQNLHSHSKDKINDFVRGHFYGHNDFDLENTLYFFTSGRYEYRNKGVDMFIESLARLNHRLKVSGSKTTVVAFIIMPSQTSSLTVEALKGQAVVKSLRDTLESVEKSIGKRLFERCLGWKEGDNMPDEKDLMTNQDRVLIRRRLFAMKRHNLPPIVTHNMIKRL
;
A
#
# COMPACT_ATOMS: atom_id res chain seq x y z
N MET A 1 -26.87 1.25 27.88
CA MET A 1 -26.99 2.53 28.61
C MET A 1 -28.26 3.25 28.14
N ALA A 2 -29.15 3.60 29.07
CA ALA A 2 -30.36 4.35 28.79
C ALA A 2 -30.00 5.80 28.42
N SER A 3 -30.61 6.33 27.36
CA SER A 3 -30.50 7.76 27.01
C SER A 3 -30.99 8.62 28.18
N PRO A 4 -30.34 9.77 28.48
CA PRO A 4 -30.85 10.67 29.50
C PRO A 4 -32.25 11.18 29.10
N PRO A 5 -33.15 11.42 30.06
CA PRO A 5 -34.50 11.91 29.77
C PRO A 5 -34.41 13.27 29.08
N ARG A 6 -35.11 13.41 27.95
CA ARG A 6 -35.27 14.71 27.27
C ARG A 6 -35.94 15.67 28.25
N ARG A 7 -35.27 16.76 28.61
CA ARG A 7 -35.94 17.92 29.17
C ARG A 7 -36.76 18.55 28.04
N ASP A 8 -38.08 18.43 28.13
CA ASP A 8 -39.00 19.10 27.22
C ASP A 8 -38.76 20.62 27.28
N GLY A 9 -38.43 21.22 26.12
CA GLY A 9 -38.50 22.67 25.92
C GLY A 9 -37.20 23.49 25.89
N ALA A 10 -36.01 22.91 26.04
CA ALA A 10 -34.75 23.64 25.79
C ALA A 10 -34.25 23.38 24.36
N GLU A 11 -34.07 24.43 23.55
CA GLU A 11 -33.31 24.31 22.29
C GLU A 11 -31.96 23.65 22.60
N GLN A 12 -31.61 22.58 21.87
CA GLN A 12 -30.28 21.99 22.01
C GLN A 12 -29.24 23.08 21.74
N PRO A 13 -28.25 23.27 22.63
CA PRO A 13 -27.22 24.28 22.41
C PRO A 13 -26.54 23.99 21.07
N LYS A 14 -26.53 24.99 20.18
CA LYS A 14 -25.91 24.86 18.85
C LYS A 14 -24.40 24.67 19.04
N ARG A 15 -23.90 23.51 18.61
CA ARG A 15 -22.47 23.22 18.59
C ARG A 15 -21.72 24.08 17.57
N ASP A 16 -20.48 24.43 17.88
CA ASP A 16 -19.57 25.13 16.97
C ASP A 16 -19.13 24.20 15.83
N VAL A 17 -19.63 24.50 14.63
CA VAL A 17 -19.32 23.78 13.39
C VAL A 17 -18.04 24.26 12.71
N LYS A 18 -17.49 25.42 13.09
CA LYS A 18 -16.24 25.95 12.52
C LYS A 18 -15.02 25.35 13.23
N ASN A 19 -15.06 25.30 14.56
CA ASN A 19 -13.98 24.72 15.38
C ASN A 19 -14.27 23.27 15.77
N HIS A 20 -14.91 22.50 14.89
CA HIS A 20 -15.29 21.11 15.14
C HIS A 20 -14.08 20.16 15.31
N VAL A 21 -14.30 19.02 15.95
CA VAL A 21 -13.28 17.97 16.18
C VAL A 21 -13.40 16.92 15.08
N LEU A 22 -12.26 16.40 14.62
CA LEU A 22 -12.19 15.34 13.63
C LEU A 22 -11.54 14.09 14.21
N PHE A 23 -12.32 13.02 14.30
CA PHE A 23 -11.82 11.67 14.52
C PHE A 23 -11.79 10.91 13.20
N GLU A 24 -10.63 10.39 12.81
CA GLU A 24 -10.50 9.59 11.58
C GLU A 24 -10.14 8.14 11.94
N ILE A 25 -11.02 7.20 11.63
CA ILE A 25 -11.05 5.86 12.17
C ILE A 25 -10.74 4.84 11.07
N ALA A 26 -9.72 4.01 11.27
CA ALA A 26 -9.38 2.91 10.38
C ALA A 26 -8.60 1.82 11.11
N THR A 27 -8.66 0.58 10.61
CA THR A 27 -7.86 -0.53 11.16
C THR A 27 -6.36 -0.40 10.87
N GLU A 28 -5.97 0.43 9.90
CA GLU A 28 -4.59 0.62 9.46
C GLU A 28 -3.87 1.81 10.13
N VAL A 29 -4.49 2.47 11.12
CA VAL A 29 -3.84 3.55 11.90
C VAL A 29 -2.70 2.94 12.72
N ALA A 30 -1.47 3.42 12.51
CA ALA A 30 -0.25 2.92 13.17
C ALA A 30 -0.03 1.40 13.06
N ASN A 31 -0.62 0.75 12.04
CA ASN A 31 -0.48 -0.68 11.77
C ASN A 31 -0.60 -0.95 10.26
N ARG A 32 0.53 -1.22 9.60
CA ARG A 32 0.56 -1.41 8.15
C ARG A 32 0.02 -2.79 7.73
N VAL A 33 -1.23 -2.82 7.29
CA VAL A 33 -1.88 -4.03 6.73
C VAL A 33 -2.03 -3.94 5.21
N GLY A 34 -2.38 -2.77 4.68
CA GLY A 34 -2.77 -2.58 3.29
C GLY A 34 -2.39 -1.21 2.74
N GLY A 35 -3.22 -0.71 1.82
CA GLY A 35 -3.01 0.56 1.13
C GLY A 35 -3.53 1.77 1.92
N ILE A 36 -4.47 1.56 2.85
CA ILE A 36 -5.10 2.65 3.60
C ILE A 36 -4.09 3.28 4.55
N TYR A 37 -3.16 2.49 5.10
CA TYR A 37 -2.00 2.98 5.84
C TYR A 37 -1.28 4.09 5.08
N SER A 38 -1.01 3.91 3.78
CA SER A 38 -0.32 4.90 2.96
C SER A 38 -1.18 6.14 2.68
N VAL A 39 -2.50 5.96 2.53
CA VAL A 39 -3.44 7.08 2.35
C VAL A 39 -3.46 7.95 3.60
N LEU A 40 -3.70 7.36 4.77
CA LEU A 40 -3.74 8.08 6.04
C LEU A 40 -2.39 8.75 6.33
N LYS A 41 -1.28 8.03 6.12
CA LYS A 41 0.07 8.54 6.34
C LYS A 41 0.40 9.76 5.46
N SER A 42 0.10 9.70 4.17
CA SER A 42 0.40 10.82 3.26
C SER A 42 -0.52 12.02 3.51
N LYS A 43 -1.80 11.77 3.81
CA LYS A 43 -2.79 12.81 4.12
C LYS A 43 -2.60 13.48 5.49
N ALA A 44 -1.90 12.83 6.42
CA ALA A 44 -1.72 13.32 7.78
C ALA A 44 -1.16 14.74 7.84
N ALA A 45 -0.12 15.05 7.05
CA ALA A 45 0.54 16.36 7.08
C ALA A 45 -0.42 17.53 6.78
N VAL A 46 -1.22 17.42 5.72
CA VAL A 46 -2.18 18.47 5.35
C VAL A 46 -3.34 18.55 6.34
N THR A 47 -3.81 17.40 6.86
CA THR A 47 -4.92 17.36 7.82
C THR A 47 -4.50 17.97 9.16
N THR A 48 -3.31 17.65 9.66
CA THR A 48 -2.78 18.25 10.89
C THR A 48 -2.49 19.73 10.71
N ALA A 49 -2.07 20.19 9.53
CA ALA A 49 -1.89 21.63 9.27
C ALA A 49 -3.21 22.41 9.38
N GLU A 50 -4.34 21.82 9.00
CA GLU A 50 -5.67 22.43 9.07
C GLU A 50 -6.31 22.31 10.47
N TYR A 51 -6.28 21.13 11.06
CA TYR A 51 -7.01 20.84 12.31
C TYR A 51 -6.15 21.02 13.57
N GLY A 52 -4.82 20.92 13.43
CA GLY A 52 -3.87 20.92 14.53
C GLY A 52 -4.28 19.91 15.60
N GLU A 53 -4.56 20.44 16.79
CA GLU A 53 -4.92 19.68 17.98
C GLU A 53 -6.29 18.99 17.91
N ARG A 54 -7.18 19.44 17.01
CA ARG A 54 -8.56 18.93 16.86
C ARG A 54 -8.66 17.66 16.02
N TYR A 55 -7.55 17.15 15.51
CA TYR A 55 -7.49 15.94 14.69
C TYR A 55 -6.84 14.80 15.46
N THR A 56 -7.53 13.66 15.53
CA THR A 56 -7.03 12.44 16.15
C THR A 56 -7.44 11.23 15.33
N LEU A 57 -6.48 10.39 14.95
CA LEU A 57 -6.82 9.11 14.32
C LEU A 57 -7.12 8.05 15.38
N ILE A 58 -8.07 7.15 15.09
CA ILE A 58 -8.45 6.05 15.97
C ILE A 58 -8.23 4.71 15.26
N GLY A 59 -7.53 3.80 15.93
CA GLY A 59 -7.26 2.46 15.40
C GLY A 59 -7.23 1.37 16.48
N PRO A 60 -7.23 0.09 16.09
CA PRO A 60 -6.98 -1.00 17.02
C PRO A 60 -5.51 -1.01 17.46
N LEU A 61 -5.25 -1.29 18.73
CA LEU A 61 -3.89 -1.35 19.28
C LEU A 61 -3.19 -2.64 18.83
N ASN A 62 -2.26 -2.51 17.89
CA ASN A 62 -1.24 -3.52 17.65
C ASN A 62 0.02 -3.17 18.46
N ARG A 63 0.27 -3.91 19.54
CA ARG A 63 1.41 -3.63 20.45
C ARG A 63 2.76 -3.69 19.74
N ALA A 64 2.94 -4.56 18.74
CA ALA A 64 4.20 -4.70 18.04
C ALA A 64 4.51 -3.48 17.15
N SER A 65 3.51 -2.96 16.42
CA SER A 65 3.69 -1.77 15.59
C SER A 65 3.71 -0.48 16.42
N ALA A 66 2.89 -0.39 17.46
CA ALA A 66 2.79 0.80 18.31
C ALA A 66 4.13 1.17 18.97
N VAL A 67 4.92 0.18 19.42
CA VAL A 67 6.25 0.41 20.03
C VAL A 67 7.21 1.13 19.08
N VAL A 68 7.06 0.96 17.77
CA VAL A 68 7.97 1.53 16.76
C VAL A 68 7.38 2.79 16.12
N GLU A 69 6.06 2.84 15.95
CA GLU A 69 5.39 3.89 15.19
C GLU A 69 4.79 5.00 16.06
N VAL A 70 4.62 4.80 17.37
CA VAL A 70 3.89 5.73 18.24
C VAL A 70 4.74 6.21 19.40
N GLU A 71 4.83 7.53 19.54
CA GLU A 71 5.36 8.18 20.73
C GLU A 71 4.20 8.46 21.69
N ALA A 72 4.19 7.79 22.85
CA ALA A 72 3.14 7.96 23.86
C ALA A 72 3.12 9.41 24.38
N LEU A 73 1.92 9.93 24.59
CA LEU A 73 1.71 11.32 25.04
C LEU A 73 0.61 11.35 26.09
N THR A 74 0.71 12.28 27.05
CA THR A 74 -0.39 12.54 27.99
C THR A 74 -1.40 13.50 27.35
N PRO A 75 -2.69 13.12 27.23
CA PRO A 75 -3.69 14.01 26.67
C PRO A 75 -3.85 15.28 27.51
N THR A 76 -4.02 16.43 26.84
CA THR A 76 -4.20 17.75 27.47
C THR A 76 -5.65 18.24 27.43
N ASN A 77 -6.46 17.70 26.52
CA ASN A 77 -7.88 18.06 26.40
C ASN A 77 -8.69 17.36 27.51
N PRO A 78 -9.38 18.10 28.41
CA PRO A 78 -10.12 17.52 29.53
C PRO A 78 -11.26 16.61 29.10
N HIS A 79 -11.92 16.87 27.97
CA HIS A 79 -12.97 16.02 27.44
C HIS A 79 -12.41 14.69 26.93
N LEU A 80 -11.21 14.73 26.31
CA LEU A 80 -10.51 13.53 25.86
C LEU A 80 -10.00 12.70 27.05
N ILE A 81 -9.40 13.36 28.05
CA ILE A 81 -8.96 12.71 29.30
C ILE A 81 -10.14 11.99 29.93
N GLY A 82 -11.25 12.70 30.17
CA GLY A 82 -12.41 12.10 30.82
C GLY A 82 -13.06 10.96 30.02
N ALA A 83 -12.96 10.98 28.69
CA ALA A 83 -13.44 9.87 27.85
C ALA A 83 -12.50 8.66 27.93
N ILE A 84 -11.18 8.87 27.92
CA ILE A 84 -10.18 7.80 28.10
C ILE A 84 -10.28 7.18 29.50
N ASP A 85 -10.44 8.00 30.53
CA ASP A 85 -10.58 7.56 31.92
C ASP A 85 -11.81 6.66 32.09
N ALA A 86 -12.97 7.06 31.56
CA ALA A 86 -14.20 6.25 31.63
C ALA A 86 -14.07 4.90 30.91
N MET A 87 -13.34 4.85 29.79
CA MET A 87 -13.02 3.59 29.10
C MET A 87 -12.04 2.74 29.95
N THR A 88 -11.04 3.36 30.55
CA THR A 88 -10.01 2.70 31.36
C THR A 88 -10.57 2.14 32.67
N GLU A 89 -11.48 2.86 33.33
CA GLU A 89 -12.24 2.40 34.51
C GLU A 89 -13.04 1.12 34.24
N ARG A 90 -13.39 0.89 32.96
CA ARG A 90 -14.10 -0.31 32.49
C ARG A 90 -13.14 -1.40 31.99
N GLY A 91 -11.84 -1.19 32.16
CA GLY A 91 -10.79 -2.15 31.80
C GLY A 91 -10.43 -2.15 30.31
N ILE A 92 -10.77 -1.09 29.56
CA ILE A 92 -10.33 -0.93 28.17
C ILE A 92 -9.02 -0.14 28.17
N GLU A 93 -7.93 -0.79 27.76
CA GLU A 93 -6.63 -0.14 27.61
C GLU A 93 -6.61 0.71 26.33
N ILE A 94 -6.12 1.95 26.45
CA ILE A 94 -5.98 2.89 25.34
C ILE A 94 -4.58 3.48 25.36
N VAL A 95 -3.91 3.47 24.21
CA VAL A 95 -2.64 4.18 24.00
C VAL A 95 -2.94 5.47 23.25
N TYR A 96 -2.68 6.60 23.89
CA TYR A 96 -2.72 7.92 23.26
C TYR A 96 -1.31 8.42 22.98
N GLY A 97 -1.09 9.00 21.80
CA GLY A 97 0.24 9.40 21.37
C GLY A 97 0.29 10.19 20.08
N ARG A 98 1.49 10.33 19.53
CA ARG A 98 1.75 10.87 18.19
C ARG A 98 2.24 9.76 17.27
N TRP A 99 1.67 9.70 16.07
CA TRP A 99 2.19 8.82 15.04
C TRP A 99 3.47 9.43 14.46
N LEU A 100 4.57 8.67 14.49
CA LEU A 100 5.92 9.07 14.04
C LEU A 100 6.02 9.11 12.51
N ILE A 101 5.23 9.98 11.91
CA ILE A 101 5.16 10.27 10.47
C ILE A 101 5.17 11.79 10.23
N GLU A 102 5.30 12.20 8.97
CA GLU A 102 5.19 13.61 8.58
C GLU A 102 3.84 14.20 9.05
N GLY A 103 3.89 15.33 9.74
CA GLY A 103 2.73 15.97 10.37
C GLY A 103 2.45 15.54 11.82
N ALA A 104 3.08 14.47 12.32
CA ALA A 104 2.98 13.99 13.71
C ALA A 104 1.56 14.05 14.31
N PRO A 105 0.53 13.48 13.64
CA PRO A 105 -0.85 13.57 14.10
C PRO A 105 -1.05 12.80 15.40
N ARG A 106 -2.07 13.19 16.17
CA ARG A 106 -2.48 12.46 17.36
C ARG A 106 -3.14 11.14 16.98
N VAL A 107 -2.87 10.10 17.75
CA VAL A 107 -3.48 8.78 17.61
C VAL A 107 -4.04 8.31 18.94
N LEU A 108 -5.15 7.60 18.87
CA LEU A 108 -5.78 6.90 19.97
C LEU A 108 -5.96 5.44 19.54
N LEU A 109 -5.17 4.54 20.13
CA LEU A 109 -5.18 3.12 19.81
C LEU A 109 -5.88 2.35 20.91
N ILE A 110 -6.96 1.64 20.57
CA ILE A 110 -7.80 0.93 21.52
C ILE A 110 -7.42 -0.55 21.56
N ASP A 111 -7.12 -1.10 22.73
CA ASP A 111 -6.98 -2.55 22.90
C ASP A 111 -8.35 -3.23 22.79
N THR A 112 -8.54 -3.95 21.70
CA THR A 112 -9.78 -4.68 21.41
C THR A 112 -9.91 -5.95 22.25
N GLY A 113 -8.82 -6.46 22.84
CA GLY A 113 -8.79 -7.70 23.62
C GLY A 113 -9.76 -7.69 24.80
N ALA A 114 -9.88 -6.57 25.50
CA ALA A 114 -10.87 -6.42 26.57
C ALA A 114 -12.32 -6.44 26.06
N GLY A 115 -12.55 -6.00 24.82
CA GLY A 115 -13.85 -6.02 24.15
C GLY A 115 -14.39 -7.42 23.89
N TYR A 116 -13.53 -8.43 23.77
CA TYR A 116 -13.96 -9.82 23.55
C TYR A 116 -14.82 -10.38 24.68
N LYS A 117 -14.72 -9.82 25.89
CA LYS A 117 -15.59 -10.16 27.03
C LYS A 117 -17.06 -9.85 26.78
N TYR A 118 -17.34 -8.87 25.92
CA TYR A 118 -18.68 -8.40 25.58
C TYR A 118 -19.14 -8.88 24.20
N LEU A 119 -18.32 -9.67 23.49
CA LEU A 119 -18.52 -9.95 22.07
C LEU A 119 -19.87 -10.63 21.79
N ASP A 120 -20.28 -11.60 22.61
CA ASP A 120 -21.55 -12.30 22.39
C ASP A 120 -22.76 -11.37 22.58
N GLU A 121 -22.72 -10.49 23.59
CA GLU A 121 -23.73 -9.45 23.80
C GLU A 121 -23.77 -8.49 22.59
N TRP A 122 -22.60 -8.01 22.17
CA TRP A 122 -22.47 -7.06 21.05
C TRP A 122 -22.90 -7.66 19.72
N LYS A 123 -22.67 -8.96 19.48
CA LYS A 123 -23.20 -9.65 18.31
C LYS A 123 -24.73 -9.71 18.32
N GLY A 124 -25.32 -10.00 19.47
CA GLY A 124 -26.78 -9.98 19.65
C GLY A 124 -27.37 -8.58 19.44
N ASP A 125 -26.76 -7.56 20.02
CA ASP A 125 -27.16 -6.16 19.83
C ASP A 125 -27.01 -5.72 18.36
N LEU A 126 -25.93 -6.10 17.68
CA LEU A 126 -25.69 -5.73 16.29
C LEU A 126 -26.71 -6.36 15.34
N TRP A 127 -27.09 -7.62 15.59
CA TRP A 127 -28.18 -8.27 14.88
C TRP A 127 -29.51 -7.53 15.08
N ASN A 128 -29.84 -7.17 16.32
CA ASN A 128 -31.07 -6.44 16.63
C ASN A 128 -31.08 -5.00 16.09
N ALA A 129 -29.92 -4.34 16.06
CA ALA A 129 -29.78 -2.95 15.63
C ALA A 129 -29.77 -2.82 14.10
N ALA A 130 -29.10 -3.74 13.39
CA ALA A 130 -28.77 -3.60 11.98
C ALA A 130 -28.99 -4.87 11.13
N GLY A 131 -29.40 -5.99 11.71
CA GLY A 131 -29.64 -7.25 10.99
C GLY A 131 -28.37 -7.88 10.41
N ILE A 132 -27.21 -7.61 11.02
CA ILE A 132 -25.91 -8.10 10.54
C ILE A 132 -25.60 -9.44 11.21
N PRO A 133 -25.50 -10.56 10.47
CA PRO A 133 -25.07 -11.83 11.04
C PRO A 133 -23.57 -11.81 11.31
N SER A 134 -23.10 -12.59 12.30
CA SER A 134 -21.69 -12.61 12.70
C SER A 134 -21.24 -14.02 13.12
N PRO A 135 -20.82 -14.88 12.17
CA PRO A 135 -20.36 -16.24 12.47
C PRO A 135 -19.21 -16.25 13.50
N SER A 136 -19.27 -17.13 14.50
CA SER A 136 -18.29 -17.17 15.58
C SER A 136 -16.86 -17.47 15.11
N ALA A 137 -16.72 -18.28 14.05
CA ALA A 137 -15.44 -18.69 13.49
C ALA A 137 -14.69 -17.59 12.71
N ASP A 138 -15.35 -16.48 12.35
CA ASP A 138 -14.71 -15.40 11.60
C ASP A 138 -14.06 -14.38 12.54
N SER A 139 -12.77 -14.56 12.81
CA SER A 139 -11.99 -13.68 13.68
C SER A 139 -11.90 -12.24 13.18
N GLU A 140 -11.85 -12.01 11.86
CA GLU A 140 -11.78 -10.67 11.28
C GLU A 140 -13.08 -9.89 11.51
N THR A 141 -14.21 -10.58 11.39
CA THR A 141 -15.52 -9.99 11.72
C THR A 141 -15.66 -9.76 13.22
N ASN A 142 -15.21 -10.70 14.05
CA ASN A 142 -15.22 -10.53 15.50
C ASN A 142 -14.40 -9.30 15.93
N GLU A 143 -13.23 -9.12 15.32
CA GLU A 143 -12.36 -7.98 15.57
C GLU A 143 -13.01 -6.66 15.14
N ALA A 144 -13.62 -6.61 13.95
CA ALA A 144 -14.34 -5.44 13.46
C ALA A 144 -15.52 -5.06 14.38
N ILE A 145 -16.22 -6.06 14.93
CA ILE A 145 -17.32 -5.84 15.89
C ILE A 145 -16.77 -5.27 17.19
N ALA A 146 -15.76 -5.92 17.79
CA ALA A 146 -15.16 -5.45 19.02
C ALA A 146 -14.64 -4.01 18.88
N PHE A 147 -13.91 -3.74 17.80
CA PHE A 147 -13.39 -2.40 17.50
C PHE A 147 -14.52 -1.38 17.29
N GLY A 148 -15.53 -1.69 16.49
CA GLY A 148 -16.63 -0.76 16.22
C GLY A 148 -17.47 -0.42 17.45
N TYR A 149 -17.72 -1.37 18.33
CA TYR A 149 -18.42 -1.12 19.60
C TYR A 149 -17.60 -0.24 20.55
N LEU A 150 -16.29 -0.49 20.65
CA LEU A 150 -15.39 0.32 21.46
C LEU A 150 -15.24 1.74 20.93
N VAL A 151 -15.18 1.91 19.61
CA VAL A 151 -15.17 3.25 18.97
C VAL A 151 -16.49 3.97 19.22
N ALA A 152 -17.64 3.30 19.03
CA ALA A 152 -18.94 3.91 19.33
C ALA A 152 -19.08 4.28 20.81
N TRP A 153 -18.53 3.48 21.71
CA TRP A 153 -18.49 3.80 23.14
C TRP A 153 -17.63 5.03 23.41
N PHE A 154 -16.38 5.05 22.94
CA PHE A 154 -15.49 6.20 23.09
C PHE A 154 -16.11 7.49 22.54
N LEU A 155 -16.68 7.45 21.34
CA LEU A 155 -17.38 8.60 20.75
C LEU A 155 -18.53 9.07 21.65
N GLY A 156 -19.28 8.14 22.26
CA GLY A 156 -20.35 8.44 23.22
C GLY A 156 -19.86 9.13 24.48
N GLU A 157 -18.76 8.65 25.05
CA GLU A 157 -18.09 9.29 26.20
C GLU A 157 -17.55 10.68 25.84
N TYR A 158 -17.05 10.87 24.62
CA TYR A 158 -16.53 12.16 24.19
C TYR A 158 -17.64 13.21 23.99
N ILE A 159 -18.70 12.88 23.25
CA ILE A 159 -19.77 13.83 22.90
C ILE A 159 -20.61 14.28 24.09
N CYS A 160 -20.65 13.50 25.18
CA CYS A 160 -21.34 13.90 26.41
C CYS A 160 -20.50 14.85 27.27
N ARG A 161 -19.19 14.95 27.00
CA ARG A 161 -18.24 15.82 27.70
C ARG A 161 -17.98 17.11 26.93
N ASP A 162 -17.63 17.04 25.65
CA ASP A 162 -17.54 18.22 24.79
C ASP A 162 -18.94 18.47 24.19
N THR A 163 -19.66 19.43 24.78
CA THR A 163 -20.98 19.87 24.31
C THR A 163 -20.91 21.17 23.52
N GLU A 164 -19.71 21.73 23.36
CA GLU A 164 -19.47 23.01 22.68
C GLU A 164 -19.18 22.80 21.19
N ARG A 165 -18.32 21.82 20.84
CA ARG A 165 -17.86 21.61 19.46
C ARG A 165 -18.66 20.53 18.76
N ALA A 166 -18.88 20.71 17.46
CA ALA A 166 -19.37 19.62 16.62
C ALA A 166 -18.28 18.54 16.50
N VAL A 167 -18.69 17.28 16.34
CA VAL A 167 -17.78 16.15 16.20
C VAL A 167 -18.01 15.49 14.84
N ILE A 168 -16.95 15.31 14.07
CA ILE A 168 -16.94 14.55 12.82
C ILE A 168 -16.17 13.25 13.06
N ALA A 169 -16.80 12.12 12.74
CA ALA A 169 -16.19 10.81 12.78
C ALA A 169 -16.13 10.22 11.35
N HIS A 170 -14.92 10.11 10.81
CA HIS A 170 -14.66 9.65 9.45
C HIS A 170 -14.10 8.24 9.46
N PHE A 171 -14.87 7.27 8.98
CA PHE A 171 -14.54 5.85 8.97
C PHE A 171 -14.03 5.40 7.60
N HIS A 172 -12.95 4.61 7.58
CA HIS A 172 -12.40 4.00 6.38
C HIS A 172 -12.56 2.49 6.37
N GLU A 173 -13.20 1.99 5.31
CA GLU A 173 -13.56 0.59 5.08
C GLU A 173 -14.46 -0.09 6.12
N TRP A 174 -15.10 -1.18 5.67
CA TRP A 174 -16.06 -1.95 6.44
C TRP A 174 -15.50 -2.47 7.78
N LEU A 175 -14.19 -2.74 7.86
CA LEU A 175 -13.54 -3.19 9.10
C LEU A 175 -13.64 -2.18 10.24
N ALA A 176 -13.65 -0.88 9.94
CA ALA A 176 -13.91 0.18 10.92
C ALA A 176 -15.39 0.60 10.95
N GLY A 177 -16.20 0.12 10.00
CA GLY A 177 -17.54 0.62 9.73
C GLY A 177 -18.64 0.15 10.70
N VAL A 178 -18.37 -0.81 11.60
CA VAL A 178 -19.39 -1.33 12.54
C VAL A 178 -19.93 -0.24 13.47
N ALA A 179 -19.15 0.79 13.79
CA ALA A 179 -19.61 1.87 14.67
C ALA A 179 -20.74 2.71 14.03
N LEU A 180 -20.80 2.80 12.70
CA LEU A 180 -21.76 3.65 11.97
C LEU A 180 -23.24 3.27 12.19
N PRO A 181 -23.67 2.01 12.04
CA PRO A 181 -25.04 1.64 12.38
C PRO A 181 -25.37 1.88 13.85
N LEU A 182 -24.38 1.74 14.75
CA LEU A 182 -24.56 1.97 16.19
C LEU A 182 -24.79 3.46 16.50
N THR A 183 -23.95 4.35 15.96
CA THR A 183 -24.07 5.80 16.17
C THR A 183 -25.40 6.32 15.65
N LYS A 184 -25.84 5.86 14.47
CA LYS A 184 -27.15 6.20 13.89
C LYS A 184 -28.32 5.69 14.72
N LYS A 185 -28.31 4.40 15.10
CA LYS A 185 -29.39 3.80 15.89
C LYS A 185 -29.53 4.46 17.26
N ARG A 186 -28.40 4.78 17.90
CA ARG A 186 -28.33 5.44 19.22
C ARG A 186 -28.56 6.95 19.15
N ARG A 187 -28.71 7.53 17.95
CA ARG A 187 -28.88 8.98 17.71
C ARG A 187 -27.79 9.79 18.40
N MET A 188 -26.55 9.33 18.25
CA MET A 188 -25.39 10.03 18.80
C MET A 188 -25.20 11.37 18.09
N ASP A 189 -24.87 12.40 18.85
CA ASP A 189 -24.65 13.77 18.38
C ASP A 189 -23.26 13.92 17.74
N VAL A 190 -23.07 13.20 16.63
CA VAL A 190 -21.84 13.12 15.83
C VAL A 190 -22.21 13.07 14.36
N THR A 191 -21.48 13.81 13.51
CA THR A 191 -21.61 13.70 12.05
C THR A 191 -20.66 12.64 11.54
N THR A 192 -21.13 11.74 10.69
CA THR A 192 -20.39 10.56 10.26
C THR A 192 -20.10 10.55 8.77
N ILE A 193 -18.85 10.21 8.43
CA ILE A 193 -18.40 10.03 7.05
C ILE A 193 -17.93 8.58 6.89
N PHE A 194 -18.34 7.92 5.82
CA PHE A 194 -17.81 6.61 5.45
C PHE A 194 -17.14 6.69 4.08
N THR A 195 -15.86 6.30 4.01
CA THR A 195 -15.14 6.11 2.75
C THR A 195 -14.84 4.64 2.56
N THR A 196 -15.39 4.06 1.50
CA THR A 196 -14.97 2.73 1.03
C THR A 196 -13.88 2.86 -0.03
N HIS A 197 -12.82 2.08 0.13
CA HIS A 197 -11.65 2.09 -0.77
C HIS A 197 -11.80 1.07 -1.90
N ALA A 198 -12.59 0.02 -1.68
CA ALA A 198 -13.05 -0.94 -2.67
C ALA A 198 -14.31 -1.63 -2.14
N THR A 199 -15.15 -2.15 -3.02
CA THR A 199 -16.28 -2.98 -2.58
C THR A 199 -15.83 -4.42 -2.37
N LEU A 200 -16.30 -5.08 -1.30
CA LEU A 200 -16.05 -6.50 -1.05
C LEU A 200 -16.46 -7.34 -2.27
N LEU A 201 -17.72 -7.24 -2.68
CA LEU A 201 -18.23 -7.99 -3.83
C LEU A 201 -17.47 -7.70 -5.12
N GLY A 202 -17.08 -6.45 -5.38
CA GLY A 202 -16.31 -6.10 -6.58
C GLY A 202 -14.99 -6.86 -6.66
N ARG A 203 -14.24 -6.95 -5.55
CA ARG A 203 -12.97 -7.69 -5.50
C ARG A 203 -13.15 -9.18 -5.81
N TYR A 204 -14.20 -9.81 -5.30
CA TYR A 204 -14.46 -11.23 -5.53
C TYR A 204 -15.05 -11.52 -6.92
N LEU A 205 -15.90 -10.63 -7.44
CA LEU A 205 -16.49 -10.79 -8.77
C LEU A 205 -15.43 -10.62 -9.86
N CYS A 206 -14.56 -9.61 -9.77
CA CYS A 206 -13.47 -9.42 -10.73
C CYS A 206 -12.50 -10.62 -10.79
N ALA A 207 -12.29 -11.31 -9.67
CA ALA A 207 -11.48 -12.53 -9.65
C ALA A 207 -12.17 -13.72 -10.36
N GLY A 208 -13.50 -13.70 -10.50
CA GLY A 208 -14.35 -14.83 -10.92
C GLY A 208 -14.55 -15.03 -12.42
N SER A 209 -13.77 -14.39 -13.31
CA SER A 209 -13.95 -14.46 -14.78
C SER A 209 -15.32 -13.99 -15.30
N VAL A 210 -16.06 -13.20 -14.53
CA VAL A 210 -17.34 -12.65 -14.98
C VAL A 210 -17.14 -11.34 -15.71
N ASP A 211 -18.02 -11.05 -16.67
CA ASP A 211 -18.11 -9.72 -17.27
C ASP A 211 -18.73 -8.75 -16.25
N PHE A 212 -17.86 -8.19 -15.40
CA PHE A 212 -18.25 -7.46 -14.21
C PHE A 212 -18.90 -6.11 -14.54
N TYR A 213 -18.21 -5.23 -15.26
CA TYR A 213 -18.65 -3.85 -15.45
C TYR A 213 -19.92 -3.73 -16.29
N ASN A 214 -20.13 -4.61 -17.27
CA ASN A 214 -21.33 -4.59 -18.10
C ASN A 214 -22.56 -5.17 -17.38
N ASN A 215 -22.37 -6.04 -16.38
CA ASN A 215 -23.46 -6.73 -15.67
C ASN A 215 -23.68 -6.27 -14.23
N LEU A 216 -23.02 -5.19 -13.79
CA LEU A 216 -23.11 -4.64 -12.42
C LEU A 216 -24.57 -4.49 -11.93
N LYS A 217 -25.48 -4.08 -12.81
CA LYS A 217 -26.91 -3.87 -12.54
C LYS A 217 -27.67 -5.16 -12.25
N ASN A 218 -27.21 -6.29 -12.79
CA ASN A 218 -27.93 -7.56 -12.83
C ASN A 218 -27.49 -8.53 -11.72
N PHE A 219 -26.48 -8.19 -10.93
CA PHE A 219 -26.04 -9.05 -9.83
C PHE A 219 -27.02 -9.04 -8.67
N ASP A 220 -27.45 -10.24 -8.27
CA ASP A 220 -28.04 -10.48 -6.97
C ASP A 220 -26.93 -10.48 -5.91
N VAL A 221 -26.79 -9.35 -5.23
CA VAL A 221 -25.72 -9.08 -4.26
C VAL A 221 -25.77 -10.04 -3.07
N ASP A 222 -26.96 -10.43 -2.63
CA ASP A 222 -27.14 -11.29 -1.46
C ASP A 222 -26.76 -12.74 -1.82
N ALA A 223 -27.22 -13.22 -2.98
CA ALA A 223 -26.84 -14.53 -3.50
C ALA A 223 -25.34 -14.61 -3.82
N GLU A 224 -24.75 -13.59 -4.45
CA GLU A 224 -23.33 -13.57 -4.77
C GLU A 224 -22.44 -13.51 -3.52
N ALA A 225 -22.86 -12.77 -2.48
CA ALA A 225 -22.15 -12.74 -1.21
C ALA A 225 -22.29 -14.06 -0.43
N GLY A 226 -23.48 -14.67 -0.48
CA GLY A 226 -23.76 -15.98 0.12
C GLY A 226 -22.94 -17.11 -0.51
N LYS A 227 -22.90 -17.20 -1.84
CA LYS A 227 -22.09 -18.19 -2.59
C LYS A 227 -20.61 -18.15 -2.22
N ARG A 228 -20.10 -16.99 -1.81
CA ARG A 228 -18.69 -16.76 -1.47
C ARG A 228 -18.42 -16.81 0.03
N GLY A 229 -19.44 -17.03 0.86
CA GLY A 229 -19.31 -17.06 2.31
C GLY A 229 -18.90 -15.73 2.92
N ILE A 230 -19.24 -14.60 2.28
CA ILE A 230 -18.89 -13.25 2.74
C ILE A 230 -20.13 -12.39 3.07
N TYR A 231 -21.32 -13.00 3.12
CA TYR A 231 -22.58 -12.29 3.34
C TYR A 231 -22.55 -11.40 4.59
N HIS A 232 -22.05 -11.92 5.72
CA HIS A 232 -21.90 -11.15 6.96
C HIS A 232 -20.99 -9.93 6.82
N ARG A 233 -19.87 -10.04 6.11
CA ARG A 233 -18.95 -8.93 5.85
C ARG A 233 -19.57 -7.89 4.91
N TYR A 234 -20.27 -8.36 3.88
CA TYR A 234 -21.04 -7.52 2.96
C TYR A 234 -22.14 -6.73 3.70
N CYS A 235 -22.84 -7.37 4.64
CA CYS A 235 -23.83 -6.69 5.47
C CYS A 235 -23.22 -5.54 6.28
N ILE A 236 -22.01 -5.70 6.84
CA ILE A 236 -21.29 -4.62 7.53
C ILE A 236 -20.97 -3.48 6.57
N GLU A 237 -20.38 -3.78 5.41
CA GLU A 237 -20.03 -2.78 4.40
C GLU A 237 -21.25 -1.96 3.93
N ARG A 238 -22.36 -2.66 3.63
CA ARG A 238 -23.62 -2.03 3.23
C ARG A 238 -24.25 -1.23 4.38
N ALA A 239 -24.28 -1.78 5.59
CA ALA A 239 -24.83 -1.07 6.75
C ALA A 239 -24.04 0.20 7.07
N ALA A 240 -22.70 0.15 7.00
CA ALA A 240 -21.83 1.31 7.12
C ALA A 240 -22.16 2.38 6.08
N ALA A 241 -22.25 1.98 4.80
CA ALA A 241 -22.61 2.88 3.71
C ALA A 241 -23.98 3.53 3.91
N HIS A 242 -25.01 2.81 4.35
CA HIS A 242 -26.35 3.38 4.58
C HIS A 242 -26.50 4.13 5.90
N SER A 243 -25.60 3.90 6.86
CA SER A 243 -25.67 4.52 8.19
C SER A 243 -24.89 5.82 8.29
N ALA A 244 -23.86 6.02 7.47
CA ALA A 244 -23.13 7.29 7.46
C ALA A 244 -24.02 8.46 7.00
N ASP A 245 -23.75 9.66 7.50
CA ASP A 245 -24.38 10.88 6.98
C ASP A 245 -23.85 11.15 5.57
N VAL A 246 -22.54 11.07 5.38
CA VAL A 246 -21.85 11.23 4.10
C VAL A 246 -21.18 9.92 3.69
N PHE A 247 -21.48 9.42 2.49
CA PHE A 247 -20.85 8.25 1.90
C PHE A 247 -19.96 8.64 0.72
N THR A 248 -18.71 8.17 0.71
CA THR A 248 -17.71 8.52 -0.30
C THR A 248 -16.95 7.28 -0.78
N THR A 249 -16.34 7.40 -1.95
CA THR A 249 -15.43 6.40 -2.52
C THR A 249 -14.16 7.07 -3.03
N VAL A 250 -13.13 6.30 -3.38
CA VAL A 250 -11.84 6.85 -3.84
C VAL A 250 -11.75 7.08 -5.34
N SER A 251 -12.75 6.65 -6.12
CA SER A 251 -12.75 6.86 -7.57
C SER A 251 -14.17 6.84 -8.15
N HIS A 252 -14.36 7.43 -9.33
CA HIS A 252 -15.66 7.37 -10.03
C HIS A 252 -16.07 5.94 -10.40
N ILE A 253 -15.12 5.06 -10.71
CA ILE A 253 -15.44 3.66 -11.04
C ILE A 253 -15.91 2.92 -9.80
N THR A 254 -15.25 3.12 -8.66
CA THR A 254 -15.70 2.58 -7.37
C THR A 254 -17.05 3.17 -6.97
N ALA A 255 -17.31 4.45 -7.27
CA ALA A 255 -18.62 5.05 -7.01
C ALA A 255 -19.75 4.36 -7.79
N TYR A 256 -19.50 4.08 -9.07
CA TYR A 256 -20.42 3.33 -9.91
C TYR A 256 -20.64 1.89 -9.39
N GLU A 257 -19.58 1.22 -8.95
CA GLU A 257 -19.68 -0.10 -8.29
C GLU A 257 -20.52 -0.02 -7.01
N SER A 258 -20.24 0.92 -6.12
CA SER A 258 -20.95 1.07 -4.84
C SER A 258 -22.43 1.41 -5.02
N GLU A 259 -22.80 2.21 -6.03
CA GLU A 259 -24.20 2.48 -6.34
C GLU A 259 -24.99 1.19 -6.58
N HIS A 260 -24.40 0.23 -7.30
CA HIS A 260 -25.05 -1.02 -7.67
C HIS A 260 -24.86 -2.14 -6.64
N LEU A 261 -23.69 -2.23 -6.00
CA LEU A 261 -23.37 -3.30 -5.05
C LEU A 261 -23.79 -2.97 -3.62
N LEU A 262 -23.60 -1.72 -3.18
CA LEU A 262 -23.99 -1.25 -1.84
C LEU A 262 -25.35 -0.58 -1.83
N LYS A 263 -25.98 -0.38 -3.00
CA LYS A 263 -27.34 0.19 -3.13
C LYS A 263 -27.46 1.60 -2.55
N ARG A 264 -26.34 2.35 -2.49
CA ARG A 264 -26.29 3.78 -2.16
C ARG A 264 -25.29 4.43 -3.11
N LYS A 265 -25.74 5.45 -3.83
CA LYS A 265 -24.85 6.30 -4.62
C LYS A 265 -23.98 7.13 -3.66
N PRO A 266 -22.64 7.15 -3.80
CA PRO A 266 -21.81 8.02 -2.97
C PRO A 266 -22.11 9.50 -3.22
N ASP A 267 -22.02 10.29 -2.16
CA ASP A 267 -22.20 11.74 -2.15
C ASP A 267 -21.01 12.47 -2.80
N GLY A 268 -19.85 11.81 -2.85
CA GLY A 268 -18.65 12.34 -3.48
C GLY A 268 -17.54 11.32 -3.67
N VAL A 269 -16.50 11.75 -4.39
CA VAL A 269 -15.27 11.00 -4.59
C VAL A 269 -14.14 11.73 -3.89
N LEU A 270 -13.35 10.98 -3.10
CA LEU A 270 -12.16 11.45 -2.41
C LEU A 270 -10.92 10.71 -2.97
N PRO A 271 -10.34 11.18 -4.10
CA PRO A 271 -9.20 10.52 -4.71
C PRO A 271 -8.00 10.49 -3.77
N ASN A 272 -7.27 9.36 -3.76
CA ASN A 272 -6.06 9.23 -2.96
C ASN A 272 -4.95 10.14 -3.50
N GLY A 273 -4.57 11.14 -2.70
CA GLY A 273 -3.43 12.02 -2.96
C GLY A 273 -2.09 11.38 -2.57
N LEU A 274 -1.00 12.02 -2.99
CA LEU A 274 0.37 11.71 -2.56
C LEU A 274 1.09 13.02 -2.23
N ASN A 275 2.00 12.97 -1.27
CA ASN A 275 2.92 14.08 -1.00
C ASN A 275 3.95 14.15 -2.13
N VAL A 276 3.64 14.93 -3.16
CA VAL A 276 4.56 15.18 -4.27
C VAL A 276 5.67 16.06 -3.74
N LYS A 277 6.82 15.46 -3.42
CA LYS A 277 8.07 16.20 -3.29
C LYS A 277 8.37 16.82 -4.65
N LYS A 278 8.02 18.09 -4.81
CA LYS A 278 8.44 18.87 -5.98
C LYS A 278 9.95 18.94 -5.91
N PHE A 279 10.64 18.15 -6.74
CA PHE A 279 12.08 18.31 -6.93
C PHE A 279 12.32 19.76 -7.31
N SER A 280 13.21 20.43 -6.57
CA SER A 280 13.53 21.84 -6.78
C SER A 280 14.10 22.10 -8.17
N ALA A 281 14.63 21.07 -8.83
CA ALA A 281 15.12 21.13 -10.20
C ALA A 281 14.59 19.98 -11.08
N VAL A 282 13.88 20.32 -12.15
CA VAL A 282 13.27 19.35 -13.09
C VAL A 282 14.31 18.42 -13.74
N HIS A 283 15.57 18.84 -13.89
CA HIS A 283 16.64 18.02 -14.48
C HIS A 283 17.15 16.92 -13.54
N GLU A 284 16.94 17.03 -12.23
CA GLU A 284 17.40 16.04 -11.26
C GLU A 284 16.73 14.68 -11.48
N PHE A 285 15.44 14.67 -11.85
CA PHE A 285 14.72 13.43 -12.18
C PHE A 285 15.31 12.72 -13.41
N GLN A 286 15.78 13.47 -14.41
CA GLN A 286 16.41 12.90 -15.61
C GLN A 286 17.76 12.28 -15.29
N ASN A 287 18.56 12.94 -14.44
CA ASN A 287 19.82 12.39 -13.96
C ASN A 287 19.56 11.12 -13.13
N LEU A 288 18.54 11.13 -12.26
CA LEU A 288 18.16 9.95 -11.49
C LEU A 288 17.69 8.81 -12.40
N HIS A 289 16.94 9.12 -13.46
CA HIS A 289 16.56 8.14 -14.48
C HIS A 289 17.80 7.48 -15.10
N SER A 290 18.78 8.26 -15.55
CA SER A 290 20.03 7.73 -16.13
C SER A 290 20.76 6.83 -15.13
N HIS A 291 21.01 7.31 -13.92
CA HIS A 291 21.72 6.56 -12.89
C HIS A 291 20.98 5.28 -12.45
N SER A 292 19.65 5.31 -12.37
CA SER A 292 18.85 4.12 -12.10
C SER A 292 18.83 3.15 -13.28
N LYS A 293 18.75 3.66 -14.52
CA LYS A 293 18.82 2.85 -15.75
C LYS A 293 20.14 2.09 -15.81
N ASP A 294 21.26 2.71 -15.43
CA ASP A 294 22.57 2.05 -15.40
C ASP A 294 22.63 0.84 -14.45
N LYS A 295 21.97 0.94 -13.29
CA LYS A 295 21.84 -0.20 -12.37
C LYS A 295 21.02 -1.33 -12.98
N ILE A 296 19.97 -1.01 -13.74
CA ILE A 296 19.17 -2.00 -14.47
C ILE A 296 19.99 -2.61 -15.61
N ASN A 297 20.76 -1.80 -16.36
CA ASN A 297 21.68 -2.26 -17.39
C ASN A 297 22.66 -3.31 -16.83
N ASP A 298 23.23 -3.04 -15.65
CA ASP A 298 24.13 -3.99 -14.98
C ASP A 298 23.45 -5.31 -14.63
N PHE A 299 22.23 -5.25 -14.08
CA PHE A 299 21.44 -6.44 -13.84
C PHE A 299 21.19 -7.22 -15.15
N VAL A 300 20.77 -6.54 -16.22
CA VAL A 300 20.46 -7.15 -17.52
C VAL A 300 21.69 -7.80 -18.14
N ARG A 301 22.85 -7.15 -18.12
CA ARG A 301 24.13 -7.73 -18.59
C ARG A 301 24.45 -9.04 -17.89
N GLY A 302 24.23 -9.10 -16.57
CA GLY A 302 24.42 -10.30 -15.76
C GLY A 302 23.37 -11.38 -15.99
N HIS A 303 22.10 -11.00 -16.22
CA HIS A 303 21.00 -11.94 -16.45
C HIS A 303 21.09 -12.62 -17.83
N PHE A 304 21.49 -11.84 -18.84
CA PHE A 304 21.66 -12.24 -20.23
C PHE A 304 23.11 -12.65 -20.57
N TYR A 305 23.95 -12.97 -19.57
CA TYR A 305 25.33 -13.38 -19.84
C TYR A 305 25.40 -14.54 -20.85
N GLY A 306 26.33 -14.44 -21.80
CA GLY A 306 26.45 -15.33 -22.96
C GLY A 306 25.46 -15.07 -24.10
N HIS A 307 24.47 -14.19 -23.89
CA HIS A 307 23.41 -13.79 -24.84
C HIS A 307 23.21 -12.26 -24.81
N ASN A 308 24.29 -11.49 -24.64
CA ASN A 308 24.26 -10.03 -24.72
C ASN A 308 24.43 -9.59 -26.18
N ASP A 309 23.48 -9.99 -27.04
CA ASP A 309 23.49 -9.78 -28.50
C ASP A 309 22.61 -8.59 -28.94
N PHE A 310 22.28 -7.70 -28.01
CA PHE A 310 21.46 -6.50 -28.24
C PHE A 310 22.07 -5.26 -27.59
N ASP A 311 21.75 -4.10 -28.16
CA ASP A 311 22.23 -2.79 -27.70
C ASP A 311 21.37 -2.24 -26.56
N LEU A 312 22.00 -1.95 -25.42
CA LEU A 312 21.33 -1.40 -24.23
C LEU A 312 20.93 0.07 -24.40
N GLU A 313 21.58 0.81 -25.30
CA GLU A 313 21.15 2.18 -25.64
C GLU A 313 19.82 2.18 -26.38
N ASN A 314 19.60 1.17 -27.24
CA ASN A 314 18.33 0.95 -27.93
C ASN A 314 17.43 -0.11 -27.23
N THR A 315 17.55 -0.23 -25.90
CA THR A 315 16.69 -1.10 -25.09
C THR A 315 15.76 -0.29 -24.20
N LEU A 316 14.48 -0.67 -24.19
CA LEU A 316 13.45 -0.09 -23.33
C LEU A 316 13.10 -1.06 -22.19
N TYR A 317 12.93 -0.50 -20.99
CA TYR A 317 12.53 -1.25 -19.80
C TYR A 317 11.05 -1.02 -19.49
N PHE A 318 10.24 -2.05 -19.67
CA PHE A 318 8.84 -2.04 -19.25
C PHE A 318 8.72 -2.77 -17.92
N PHE A 319 7.76 -2.39 -17.08
CA PHE A 319 7.50 -3.15 -15.87
C PHE A 319 6.03 -3.09 -15.46
N THR A 320 5.59 -4.15 -14.78
CA THR A 320 4.36 -4.18 -13.98
C THR A 320 4.72 -4.60 -12.57
N SER A 321 4.10 -3.97 -11.56
CA SER A 321 4.39 -4.24 -10.16
C SER A 321 3.15 -4.15 -9.27
N GLY A 322 3.17 -4.87 -8.16
CA GLY A 322 2.11 -4.83 -7.16
C GLY A 322 1.90 -6.17 -6.45
N ARG A 323 0.78 -6.29 -5.73
CA ARG A 323 0.32 -7.58 -5.19
C ARG A 323 0.12 -8.57 -6.33
N TYR A 324 0.37 -9.85 -6.06
CA TYR A 324 0.22 -10.90 -7.05
C TYR A 324 -1.26 -11.24 -7.27
N GLU A 325 -1.92 -10.44 -8.10
CA GLU A 325 -3.30 -10.64 -8.54
C GLU A 325 -3.32 -10.70 -10.07
N TYR A 326 -3.08 -11.89 -10.63
CA TYR A 326 -2.80 -12.12 -12.06
C TYR A 326 -3.80 -11.41 -13.01
N ARG A 327 -5.10 -11.53 -12.74
CA ARG A 327 -6.16 -10.91 -13.56
C ARG A 327 -6.47 -9.47 -13.15
N ASN A 328 -6.65 -9.21 -11.85
CA ASN A 328 -7.02 -7.86 -11.37
C ASN A 328 -5.94 -6.81 -11.68
N LYS A 329 -4.67 -7.21 -11.76
CA LYS A 329 -3.56 -6.34 -12.16
C LYS A 329 -3.23 -6.40 -13.65
N GLY A 330 -4.00 -7.15 -14.45
CA GLY A 330 -3.86 -7.24 -15.90
C GLY A 330 -2.54 -7.88 -16.35
N VAL A 331 -1.98 -8.80 -15.57
CA VAL A 331 -0.71 -9.48 -15.91
C VAL A 331 -0.88 -10.42 -17.09
N ASP A 332 -2.04 -11.07 -17.17
CA ASP A 332 -2.50 -11.82 -18.34
C ASP A 332 -2.44 -10.98 -19.61
N MET A 333 -3.10 -9.81 -19.59
CA MET A 333 -3.12 -8.88 -20.72
C MET A 333 -1.72 -8.34 -21.03
N PHE A 334 -0.92 -8.04 -20.00
CA PHE A 334 0.45 -7.55 -20.16
C PHE A 334 1.32 -8.56 -20.91
N ILE A 335 1.32 -9.84 -20.50
CA ILE A 335 2.10 -10.90 -21.14
C ILE A 335 1.63 -11.16 -22.58
N GLU A 336 0.31 -11.29 -22.80
CA GLU A 336 -0.24 -11.49 -24.15
C GLU A 336 0.08 -10.31 -25.09
N SER A 337 0.00 -9.08 -24.57
CA SER A 337 0.35 -7.88 -25.34
C SER A 337 1.83 -7.84 -25.71
N LEU A 338 2.72 -8.27 -24.81
CA LEU A 338 4.15 -8.38 -25.07
C LEU A 338 4.45 -9.44 -26.14
N ALA A 339 3.74 -10.57 -26.14
CA ALA A 339 3.89 -11.59 -27.18
C ALA A 339 3.49 -11.05 -28.57
N ARG A 340 2.38 -10.32 -28.67
CA ARG A 340 1.95 -9.65 -29.91
C ARG A 340 2.92 -8.54 -30.34
N LEU A 341 3.44 -7.77 -29.38
CA LEU A 341 4.45 -6.74 -29.63
C LEU A 341 5.73 -7.36 -30.20
N ASN A 342 6.19 -8.47 -29.63
CA ASN A 342 7.36 -9.21 -30.11
C ASN A 342 7.19 -9.63 -31.59
N HIS A 343 6.02 -10.17 -31.95
CA HIS A 343 5.73 -10.47 -33.36
C HIS A 343 5.79 -9.23 -34.25
N ARG A 344 5.17 -8.12 -33.84
CA ARG A 344 5.16 -6.87 -34.62
C ARG A 344 6.56 -6.29 -34.82
N LEU A 345 7.41 -6.29 -33.78
CA LEU A 345 8.79 -5.80 -33.87
C LEU A 345 9.62 -6.62 -34.85
N LYS A 346 9.45 -7.96 -34.85
CA LYS A 346 10.11 -8.85 -35.80
C LYS A 346 9.65 -8.58 -37.24
N VAL A 347 8.34 -8.48 -37.47
CA VAL A 347 7.77 -8.22 -38.80
C VAL A 347 8.22 -6.87 -39.36
N SER A 348 8.31 -5.85 -38.51
CA SER A 348 8.75 -4.51 -38.93
C SER A 348 10.27 -4.37 -39.04
N GLY A 349 11.05 -5.39 -38.70
CA GLY A 349 12.52 -5.30 -38.65
C GLY A 349 13.05 -4.26 -37.65
N SER A 350 12.34 -4.05 -36.53
CA SER A 350 12.76 -3.08 -35.52
C SER A 350 14.07 -3.50 -34.86
N LYS A 351 14.98 -2.54 -34.65
CA LYS A 351 16.23 -2.75 -33.91
C LYS A 351 16.07 -2.61 -32.40
N THR A 352 14.90 -2.16 -31.93
CA THR A 352 14.65 -1.87 -30.51
C THR A 352 14.36 -3.16 -29.75
N THR A 353 15.01 -3.31 -28.60
CA THR A 353 14.79 -4.40 -27.67
C THR A 353 13.90 -3.94 -26.51
N VAL A 354 12.99 -4.79 -26.06
CA VAL A 354 12.18 -4.55 -24.85
C VAL A 354 12.50 -5.62 -23.83
N VAL A 355 12.93 -5.20 -22.64
CA VAL A 355 13.05 -6.07 -21.47
C VAL A 355 11.93 -5.72 -20.50
N ALA A 356 11.00 -6.65 -20.31
CA ALA A 356 9.81 -6.45 -19.48
C ALA A 356 9.94 -7.16 -18.12
N PHE A 357 9.81 -6.41 -17.03
CA PHE A 357 9.88 -6.90 -15.66
C PHE A 357 8.48 -7.15 -15.07
N ILE A 358 8.29 -8.29 -14.40
CA ILE A 358 7.09 -8.58 -13.60
C ILE A 358 7.52 -8.66 -12.14
N ILE A 359 7.12 -7.66 -11.34
CA ILE A 359 7.56 -7.50 -9.95
C ILE A 359 6.36 -7.74 -9.03
N MET A 360 6.08 -9.02 -8.78
CA MET A 360 4.97 -9.46 -7.95
C MET A 360 5.43 -10.47 -6.90
N PRO A 361 5.26 -10.19 -5.60
CA PRO A 361 5.65 -11.12 -4.54
C PRO A 361 4.90 -12.44 -4.64
N SER A 362 5.64 -13.55 -4.59
CA SER A 362 5.11 -14.92 -4.64
C SER A 362 5.84 -15.80 -3.62
N GLN A 363 5.30 -17.00 -3.38
CA GLN A 363 5.98 -18.01 -2.55
C GLN A 363 7.22 -18.54 -3.25
N THR A 364 8.39 -18.18 -2.74
CA THR A 364 9.72 -18.54 -3.26
C THR A 364 10.62 -19.03 -2.13
N SER A 365 11.59 -19.93 -2.42
CA SER A 365 12.56 -20.38 -1.43
C SER A 365 13.83 -19.52 -1.37
N SER A 366 14.38 -19.12 -2.52
CA SER A 366 15.52 -18.20 -2.66
C SER A 366 15.76 -17.84 -4.14
N LEU A 367 16.79 -17.05 -4.43
CA LEU A 367 17.29 -16.81 -5.78
C LEU A 367 17.79 -18.11 -6.42
N THR A 368 17.66 -18.21 -7.75
CA THR A 368 18.26 -19.32 -8.50
C THR A 368 19.78 -19.21 -8.51
N VAL A 369 20.47 -20.35 -8.52
CA VAL A 369 21.93 -20.40 -8.66
C VAL A 369 22.37 -19.72 -9.96
N GLU A 370 21.57 -19.84 -11.02
CA GLU A 370 21.86 -19.24 -12.33
C GLU A 370 21.80 -17.71 -12.30
N ALA A 371 20.81 -17.12 -11.62
CA ALA A 371 20.74 -15.66 -11.44
C ALA A 371 21.96 -15.11 -10.68
N LEU A 372 22.38 -15.79 -9.60
CA LEU A 372 23.57 -15.40 -8.83
C LEU A 372 24.86 -15.57 -9.63
N LYS A 373 24.98 -16.70 -10.35
CA LYS A 373 26.15 -17.00 -11.19
C LYS A 373 26.34 -15.95 -12.28
N GLY A 374 25.26 -15.55 -12.97
CA GLY A 374 25.34 -14.55 -14.04
C GLY A 374 25.91 -13.22 -13.57
N GLN A 375 25.43 -12.73 -12.42
CA GLN A 375 25.95 -11.50 -11.81
C GLN A 375 27.42 -11.64 -11.38
N ALA A 376 27.79 -12.76 -10.77
CA ALA A 376 29.15 -13.01 -10.32
C ALA A 376 30.16 -13.09 -11.48
N VAL A 377 29.78 -13.74 -12.59
CA VAL A 377 30.63 -13.85 -13.79
C VAL A 377 30.86 -12.48 -14.42
N VAL A 378 29.81 -11.68 -14.62
CA VAL A 378 29.92 -10.34 -15.20
C VAL A 378 30.70 -9.39 -14.30
N LYS A 379 30.46 -9.45 -12.97
CA LYS A 379 31.25 -8.68 -12.00
C LYS A 379 32.73 -9.04 -12.08
N SER A 380 33.06 -10.34 -12.09
CA SER A 380 34.45 -10.78 -12.15
C SER A 380 35.17 -10.36 -13.45
N LEU A 381 34.45 -10.33 -14.58
CA LEU A 381 34.97 -9.79 -15.84
C LEU A 381 35.26 -8.29 -15.70
N ARG A 382 34.30 -7.51 -15.17
CA ARG A 382 34.45 -6.06 -14.96
C ARG A 382 35.64 -5.72 -14.06
N ASP A 383 35.72 -6.36 -12.88
CA ASP A 383 36.81 -6.14 -11.93
C ASP A 383 38.19 -6.46 -12.56
N THR A 384 38.25 -7.49 -13.42
CA THR A 384 39.47 -7.83 -14.15
C THR A 384 39.81 -6.76 -15.19
N LEU A 385 38.83 -6.26 -15.93
CA LEU A 385 39.02 -5.20 -16.93
C LEU A 385 39.44 -3.88 -16.28
N GLU A 386 38.84 -3.48 -15.16
CA GLU A 386 39.25 -2.28 -14.41
C GLU A 386 40.69 -2.38 -13.90
N SER A 387 41.12 -3.57 -13.46
CA SER A 387 42.51 -3.79 -13.05
C SER A 387 43.46 -3.69 -14.25
N VAL A 388 43.08 -4.22 -15.41
CA VAL A 388 43.89 -4.14 -16.64
C VAL A 388 43.95 -2.70 -17.15
N GLU A 389 42.83 -1.96 -17.11
CA GLU A 389 42.76 -0.54 -17.47
C GLU A 389 43.71 0.30 -16.62
N LYS A 390 43.70 0.13 -15.29
CA LYS A 390 44.63 0.83 -14.40
C LYS A 390 46.09 0.50 -14.71
N SER A 391 46.38 -0.75 -15.05
CA SER A 391 47.73 -1.21 -15.44
C SER A 391 48.18 -0.60 -16.77
N ILE A 392 47.29 -0.58 -17.76
CA ILE A 392 47.49 0.10 -19.05
C ILE A 392 47.75 1.59 -18.83
N GLY A 393 46.90 2.27 -18.04
CA GLY A 393 47.04 3.70 -17.75
C GLY A 393 48.38 4.03 -17.10
N LYS A 394 48.83 3.20 -16.14
CA LYS A 394 50.16 3.35 -15.52
C LYS A 394 51.28 3.17 -16.52
N ARG A 395 51.26 2.12 -17.35
CA ARG A 395 52.30 1.87 -18.37
C ARG A 395 52.35 2.97 -19.42
N LEU A 396 51.20 3.44 -19.87
CA LEU A 396 51.08 4.55 -20.81
C LEU A 396 51.69 5.82 -20.22
N PHE A 397 51.34 6.15 -18.97
CA PHE A 397 51.87 7.31 -18.27
C PHE A 397 53.41 7.28 -18.16
N GLU A 398 53.98 6.16 -17.69
CA GLU A 398 55.43 6.00 -17.58
C GLU A 398 56.14 6.08 -18.94
N ARG A 399 55.58 5.47 -19.99
CA ARG A 399 56.16 5.52 -21.34
C ARG A 399 56.13 6.94 -21.92
N CYS A 400 55.05 7.69 -21.68
CA CYS A 400 54.92 9.09 -22.08
C CYS A 400 55.89 9.99 -21.31
N LEU A 401 56.09 9.75 -20.02
CA LEU A 401 57.09 10.49 -19.22
C LEU A 401 58.52 10.28 -19.74
N GLY A 402 58.84 9.07 -20.19
CA GLY A 402 60.15 8.73 -20.75
C GLY A 402 60.35 9.10 -22.21
N TRP A 403 59.34 9.66 -22.89
CA TRP A 403 59.40 9.97 -24.32
C TRP A 403 60.34 11.13 -24.62
N LYS A 404 61.15 11.00 -25.67
CA LYS A 404 62.05 12.03 -26.18
C LYS A 404 61.73 12.36 -27.64
N GLU A 405 62.10 13.56 -28.06
CA GLU A 405 61.93 13.99 -29.44
C GLU A 405 62.66 13.03 -30.41
N GLY A 406 61.89 12.42 -31.33
CA GLY A 406 62.36 11.38 -32.25
C GLY A 406 61.97 9.95 -31.87
N ASP A 407 61.47 9.70 -30.66
CA ASP A 407 60.94 8.39 -30.26
C ASP A 407 59.57 8.11 -30.89
N ASN A 408 59.29 6.84 -31.19
CA ASN A 408 57.96 6.40 -31.56
C ASN A 408 56.97 6.55 -30.38
N MET A 409 55.71 6.85 -30.70
CA MET A 409 54.60 6.84 -29.75
C MET A 409 54.44 5.45 -29.09
N PRO A 410 53.89 5.38 -27.86
CA PRO A 410 53.56 4.11 -27.22
C PRO A 410 52.67 3.24 -28.13
N ASP A 411 53.09 2.00 -28.42
CA ASP A 411 52.35 1.07 -29.27
C ASP A 411 51.42 0.18 -28.43
N GLU A 412 50.36 -0.38 -29.03
CA GLU A 412 49.39 -1.27 -28.37
C GLU A 412 50.07 -2.48 -27.70
N LYS A 413 51.18 -2.95 -28.29
CA LYS A 413 51.99 -4.06 -27.77
C LYS A 413 52.67 -3.73 -26.44
N ASP A 414 52.99 -2.47 -26.21
CA ASP A 414 53.63 -1.99 -24.98
C ASP A 414 52.61 -1.84 -23.84
N LEU A 415 51.34 -1.68 -24.21
CA LEU A 415 50.27 -1.37 -23.28
C LEU A 415 49.59 -2.60 -22.69
N MET A 416 49.48 -3.72 -23.42
CA MET A 416 48.78 -4.93 -22.95
C MET A 416 49.71 -6.15 -22.90
N THR A 417 49.97 -6.67 -21.69
CA THR A 417 50.86 -7.82 -21.51
C THR A 417 50.19 -9.15 -21.83
N ASN A 418 51.00 -10.20 -22.03
CA ASN A 418 50.50 -11.56 -22.16
C ASN A 418 49.74 -12.04 -20.91
N GLN A 419 50.14 -11.59 -19.72
CA GLN A 419 49.44 -11.91 -18.47
C GLN A 419 48.03 -11.31 -18.44
N ASP A 420 47.88 -10.05 -18.88
CA ASP A 420 46.57 -9.39 -18.99
C ASP A 420 45.66 -10.15 -19.97
N ARG A 421 46.20 -10.54 -21.13
CA ARG A 421 45.48 -11.35 -22.13
C ARG A 421 45.02 -12.69 -21.56
N VAL A 422 45.86 -13.38 -20.78
CA VAL A 422 45.51 -14.66 -20.15
C VAL A 422 44.39 -14.48 -19.11
N LEU A 423 44.44 -13.42 -18.29
CA LEU A 423 43.39 -13.12 -17.31
C LEU A 423 42.05 -12.83 -17.99
N ILE A 424 42.05 -11.97 -19.02
CA ILE A 424 40.84 -11.68 -19.80
C ILE A 424 40.29 -12.97 -20.43
N ARG A 425 41.15 -13.76 -21.07
CA ARG A 425 40.74 -15.03 -21.73
C ARG A 425 40.09 -16.00 -20.73
N ARG A 426 40.63 -16.11 -19.51
CA ARG A 426 40.03 -16.91 -18.43
C ARG A 426 38.62 -16.43 -18.05
N ARG A 427 38.39 -15.11 -18.00
CA ARG A 427 37.05 -14.55 -17.73
C ARG A 427 36.09 -14.80 -18.89
N LEU A 428 36.56 -14.68 -20.14
CA LEU A 428 35.74 -14.98 -21.32
C LEU A 428 35.29 -16.45 -21.37
N PHE A 429 36.11 -17.40 -20.92
CA PHE A 429 35.67 -18.79 -20.80
C PHE A 429 34.50 -18.98 -19.83
N ALA A 430 34.45 -18.19 -18.74
CA ALA A 430 33.35 -18.23 -17.78
C ALA A 430 32.05 -17.60 -18.30
N MET A 431 32.12 -16.77 -19.35
CA MET A 431 30.96 -16.15 -20.01
C MET A 431 30.17 -17.13 -20.90
N LYS A 432 30.73 -18.31 -21.20
CA LYS A 432 30.05 -19.30 -22.05
C LYS A 432 28.79 -19.84 -21.38
N ARG A 433 27.69 -19.83 -22.12
CA ARG A 433 26.38 -20.32 -21.69
C ARG A 433 25.68 -21.01 -22.86
N HIS A 434 25.08 -22.17 -22.61
CA HIS A 434 24.36 -22.96 -23.63
C HIS A 434 22.85 -22.92 -23.46
N ASN A 435 22.36 -22.56 -22.27
CA ASN A 435 20.93 -22.40 -22.01
C ASN A 435 20.50 -20.95 -22.26
N LEU A 436 19.23 -20.77 -22.63
CA LEU A 436 18.64 -19.45 -22.76
C LEU A 436 18.58 -18.71 -21.42
N PRO A 437 18.59 -17.36 -21.42
CA PRO A 437 18.32 -16.55 -20.23
C PRO A 437 17.00 -16.97 -19.55
N PRO A 438 16.96 -17.06 -18.21
CA PRO A 438 15.78 -17.58 -17.52
C PRO A 438 14.69 -16.51 -17.46
N ILE A 439 13.41 -16.94 -17.48
CA ILE A 439 12.25 -16.04 -17.35
C ILE A 439 11.89 -15.71 -15.90
N VAL A 440 12.55 -16.33 -14.93
CA VAL A 440 12.33 -16.16 -13.49
C VAL A 440 13.67 -16.11 -12.75
N THR A 441 13.77 -15.26 -11.72
CA THR A 441 15.00 -15.06 -10.94
C THR A 441 15.06 -15.89 -9.65
N HIS A 442 13.91 -16.39 -9.18
CA HIS A 442 13.75 -17.12 -7.92
C HIS A 442 13.28 -18.57 -8.14
N ASN A 443 13.60 -19.45 -7.18
CA ASN A 443 13.04 -20.79 -7.10
C ASN A 443 11.60 -20.71 -6.56
N MET A 444 10.62 -21.00 -7.43
CA MET A 444 9.20 -20.98 -7.09
C MET A 444 8.80 -22.23 -6.29
N ILE A 445 8.06 -22.06 -5.19
CA ILE A 445 7.65 -23.19 -4.32
C ILE A 445 6.56 -24.05 -4.99
N LYS A 446 5.57 -23.39 -5.61
CA LYS A 446 4.58 -24.05 -6.46
C LYS A 446 4.99 -23.84 -7.91
N ARG A 447 5.36 -24.91 -8.60
CA ARG A 447 5.37 -24.92 -10.07
C ARG A 447 3.90 -24.94 -10.49
N LEU A 448 3.47 -23.92 -11.22
CA LEU A 448 2.16 -23.93 -11.89
C LEU A 448 2.08 -25.09 -12.86
#